data_AF-D4DHN9-F1
#
_entry.id   AF-D4DHN9-F1
#
_cell.length_a   1.000
_cell.length_b   1.000
_cell.length_c   1.000
_cell.angle_alpha   90.00
_cell.angle_beta   90.00
_cell.angle_gamma   90.00
#
_symmetry.space_group_name_H-M   'P 1'
#
loop_
_entity.id
_entity.type
_entity.pdbx_description
1 polymer ?
#
loop_
_entity_poly.entity_id
_entity_poly.type
_entity_poly.pdbx_seq_one_letter_code
_entity_poly.pdbx_strand_id
1 'polypeptide(L)'
;MATKLTTCRPILCQLTGFTPRVSCRSNSGFGGITLNPATDARLRGIRRRQLQNQQFEAERAREQRAFDLQKQQTRTWQPGDVYSPRDLSPAEMKKWKKRRNPTTDIFDALSLNPLHMYKVFARISLRQFTA
;
A
#
# COMPACT_ATOMS: atom_id res chain seq x y z
N MET A 1 -53.76 -22.81 16.92
CA MET A 1 -53.56 -21.97 18.11
C MET A 1 -52.39 -21.03 17.86
N ALA A 2 -52.61 -19.72 18.04
CA ALA A 2 -51.62 -18.61 18.14
C ALA A 2 -50.72 -18.33 16.91
N THR A 3 -50.43 -17.12 16.42
CA THR A 3 -50.97 -15.73 16.43
C THR A 3 -50.10 -14.99 15.39
N LYS A 4 -50.66 -13.98 14.72
CA LYS A 4 -49.99 -13.13 13.70
C LYS A 4 -48.79 -12.33 14.26
N LEU A 5 -48.04 -11.67 13.35
CA LEU A 5 -47.56 -10.25 13.39
C LEU A 5 -46.31 -10.13 12.47
N THR A 6 -46.42 -9.72 11.21
CA THR A 6 -46.34 -8.33 10.70
C THR A 6 -45.20 -7.51 11.33
N THR A 7 -44.02 -7.52 10.70
CA THR A 7 -42.93 -6.58 11.01
C THR A 7 -43.06 -5.36 10.09
N CYS A 8 -43.65 -4.29 10.61
CA CYS A 8 -43.57 -2.95 10.03
C CYS A 8 -42.11 -2.45 10.08
N ARG A 9 -41.62 -1.92 8.95
CA ARG A 9 -40.55 -0.92 8.94
C ARG A 9 -41.14 0.45 9.32
N PRO A 10 -40.34 1.31 9.96
CA PRO A 10 -39.98 2.59 9.32
C PRO A 10 -38.49 2.92 9.62
N ILE A 11 -37.60 3.13 8.66
CA ILE A 11 -37.40 4.32 7.82
C ILE A 11 -37.86 5.64 8.46
N LEU A 12 -36.89 6.53 8.63
CA LEU A 12 -36.97 7.97 8.93
C LEU A 12 -37.32 8.36 10.37
N CYS A 13 -36.32 8.93 11.06
CA CYS A 13 -36.43 10.29 11.58
C CYS A 13 -35.03 10.85 11.81
N GLN A 14 -34.71 11.88 11.03
CA GLN A 14 -33.55 12.74 11.20
C GLN A 14 -33.79 13.75 12.33
N LEU A 15 -32.69 14.30 12.84
CA LEU A 15 -32.61 15.64 13.45
C LEU A 15 -33.37 15.87 14.77
N THR A 16 -32.76 15.46 15.88
CA THR A 16 -32.68 16.28 17.10
C THR A 16 -31.43 15.88 17.88
N GLY A 17 -30.63 16.85 18.30
CA GLY A 17 -29.44 16.64 19.10
C GLY A 17 -29.75 15.90 20.41
N PHE A 18 -29.31 14.65 20.48
CA PHE A 18 -29.12 13.92 21.72
C PHE A 18 -27.95 12.97 21.50
N THR A 19 -26.78 13.32 22.03
CA THR A 19 -25.67 12.37 22.14
C THR A 19 -26.18 11.17 22.93
N PRO A 20 -26.12 9.92 22.43
CA PRO A 20 -26.27 8.79 23.33
C PRO A 20 -25.03 8.81 24.21
N ARG A 21 -25.21 9.27 25.45
CA ARG A 21 -24.26 9.02 26.52
C ARG A 21 -24.31 7.51 26.74
N VAL A 22 -23.53 6.76 25.96
CA VAL A 22 -23.31 5.33 26.17
C VAL A 22 -22.52 5.22 27.46
N SER A 23 -23.23 5.26 28.59
CA SER A 23 -22.72 4.71 29.83
C SER A 23 -22.74 3.20 29.69
N CYS A 24 -21.72 2.64 29.07
CA CYS A 24 -21.36 1.24 29.31
C CYS A 24 -20.85 1.15 30.75
N ARG A 25 -21.77 1.16 31.72
CA ARG A 25 -21.48 0.74 33.09
C ARG A 25 -21.45 -0.77 33.08
N SER A 26 -20.37 -1.33 32.54
CA SER A 26 -20.12 -2.76 32.59
C SER A 26 -19.90 -3.15 34.05
N ASN A 27 -20.94 -3.69 34.67
CA ASN A 27 -20.85 -4.32 35.97
C ASN A 27 -20.17 -5.68 35.76
N SER A 28 -18.82 -5.70 35.74
CA SER A 28 -18.07 -6.96 35.69
C SER A 28 -17.98 -7.56 37.09
N GLY A 29 -19.11 -8.04 37.59
CA GLY A 29 -19.13 -9.03 38.66
C GLY A 29 -18.81 -10.40 38.07
N PHE A 30 -17.52 -10.68 37.83
CA PHE A 30 -17.07 -12.04 37.52
C PHE A 30 -15.61 -12.23 37.93
N GLY A 31 -15.42 -12.83 39.11
CA GLY A 31 -14.26 -13.64 39.53
C GLY A 31 -12.88 -13.32 38.94
N GLY A 32 -12.43 -12.07 39.03
CA GLY A 32 -11.05 -11.74 38.69
C GLY A 32 -10.10 -12.37 39.72
N ILE A 33 -9.32 -13.36 39.30
CA ILE A 33 -8.13 -13.80 40.04
C ILE A 33 -7.35 -12.52 40.36
N THR A 34 -7.25 -12.16 41.65
CA THR A 34 -6.47 -10.99 42.08
C THR A 34 -5.00 -11.29 41.85
N LEU A 35 -4.51 -10.98 40.65
CA LEU A 35 -3.10 -11.08 40.32
C LEU A 35 -2.34 -10.06 41.17
N ASN A 36 -1.21 -10.46 41.74
CA ASN A 36 -0.33 -9.56 42.47
C ASN A 36 0.00 -8.31 41.60
N PRO A 37 0.09 -7.10 42.18
CA PRO A 37 0.29 -5.88 41.40
C PRO A 37 1.59 -5.91 40.56
N ALA A 38 2.61 -6.61 41.04
CA ALA A 38 3.86 -6.85 40.31
C ALA A 38 3.67 -7.74 39.06
N THR A 39 2.79 -8.74 39.12
CA THR A 39 2.51 -9.62 37.97
C THR A 39 1.65 -8.92 36.93
N ASP A 40 0.67 -8.10 37.34
CA ASP A 40 -0.11 -7.26 36.40
C ASP A 40 0.78 -6.23 35.68
N ALA A 41 1.68 -5.54 36.39
CA ALA A 41 2.63 -4.61 35.77
C ALA A 41 3.51 -5.27 34.71
N ARG A 42 4.01 -6.50 34.97
CA ARG A 42 4.79 -7.29 34.02
C ARG A 42 3.97 -7.69 32.79
N LEU A 43 2.73 -8.15 32.98
CA LEU A 43 1.82 -8.53 31.89
C LEU A 43 1.43 -7.33 31.03
N ARG A 44 1.26 -6.14 31.62
CA ARG A 44 1.04 -4.88 30.88
C ARG A 44 2.27 -4.51 30.04
N GLY A 45 3.47 -4.67 30.60
CA GLY A 45 4.72 -4.45 29.88
C GLY A 45 4.88 -5.37 28.67
N ILE A 46 4.61 -6.67 28.84
CA ILE A 46 4.62 -7.67 27.76
C ILE A 46 3.57 -7.33 26.69
N ARG A 47 2.34 -7.01 27.09
CA ARG A 47 1.27 -6.61 26.16
C ARG A 47 1.63 -5.35 25.36
N ARG A 48 2.23 -4.33 25.98
CA ARG A 48 2.67 -3.11 25.25
C ARG A 48 3.73 -3.44 24.19
N ARG A 49 4.72 -4.28 24.51
CA ARG A 49 5.74 -4.72 23.55
C ARG A 49 5.14 -5.55 22.42
N GLN A 50 4.21 -6.45 22.72
CA GLN A 50 3.50 -7.24 21.71
C GLN A 50 2.68 -6.35 20.77
N LEU A 51 1.98 -5.35 21.30
CA LEU A 51 1.23 -4.39 20.47
C LEU A 51 2.15 -3.57 19.58
N GLN A 52 3.30 -3.10 20.09
CA GLN A 52 4.30 -2.41 19.28
C GLN A 52 4.87 -3.31 18.17
N ASN A 53 5.19 -4.57 18.47
CA ASN A 53 5.66 -5.52 17.46
C ASN A 53 4.60 -5.77 16.39
N GLN A 54 3.34 -5.96 16.78
CA GLN A 54 2.22 -6.13 15.85
C GLN A 54 2.01 -4.89 14.97
N GLN A 55 2.13 -3.70 15.54
CA GLN A 55 2.04 -2.44 14.79
C GLN A 55 3.14 -2.34 13.74
N PHE A 56 4.38 -2.66 14.13
CA PHE A 56 5.53 -2.64 13.23
C PHE A 56 5.39 -3.68 12.10
N GLU A 57 4.95 -4.90 12.41
CA GLU A 57 4.68 -5.93 11.41
C GLU A 57 3.55 -5.51 10.45
N ALA A 58 2.48 -4.90 10.97
CA ALA A 58 1.38 -4.40 10.17
C ALA A 58 1.81 -3.25 9.25
N GLU A 59 2.67 -2.35 9.73
CA GLU A 59 3.25 -1.27 8.93
C GLU A 59 4.12 -1.82 7.80
N ARG A 60 5.05 -2.74 8.12
CA ARG A 60 5.86 -3.43 7.11
C ARG A 60 5.00 -4.13 6.06
N ALA A 61 3.93 -4.81 6.47
CA ALA A 61 3.02 -5.47 5.53
C ALA A 61 2.27 -4.47 4.64
N ARG A 62 1.94 -3.27 5.14
CA ARG A 62 1.34 -2.19 4.33
C ARG A 62 2.33 -1.63 3.33
N GLU A 63 3.56 -1.38 3.74
CA GLU A 63 4.63 -0.88 2.86
C GLU A 63 4.93 -1.87 1.74
N GLN A 64 5.03 -3.17 2.06
CA GLN A 64 5.23 -4.22 1.05
C GLN A 64 4.10 -4.24 0.03
N ARG A 65 2.83 -4.16 0.48
CA ARG A 65 1.68 -4.07 -0.42
C ARG A 65 1.71 -2.80 -1.27
N ALA A 66 2.07 -1.65 -0.68
CA ALA A 66 2.18 -0.40 -1.40
C ALA A 66 3.27 -0.48 -2.49
N PHE A 67 4.42 -1.07 -2.17
CA PHE A 67 5.52 -1.30 -3.10
C PHE A 67 5.13 -2.26 -4.24
N ASP A 68 4.41 -3.33 -3.93
CA ASP A 68 3.92 -4.28 -4.94
C ASP A 68 2.91 -3.63 -5.89
N LEU A 69 2.01 -2.78 -5.36
CA LEU A 69 1.09 -1.98 -6.17
C LEU A 69 1.83 -0.93 -7.01
N GLN A 70 2.87 -0.30 -6.46
CA GLN A 70 3.69 0.67 -7.18
C GLN A 70 4.43 0.00 -8.36
N LYS A 71 4.97 -1.22 -8.17
CA LYS A 71 5.58 -1.99 -9.25
C LYS A 71 4.62 -2.34 -10.37
N GLN A 72 3.34 -2.53 -10.05
CA GLN A 72 2.34 -2.78 -11.08
C GLN A 72 2.21 -1.56 -11.99
N GLN A 73 2.27 -0.33 -11.45
CA GLN A 73 2.29 0.92 -12.21
C GLN A 73 3.57 1.05 -13.06
N THR A 74 3.51 0.52 -14.28
CA THR A 74 4.68 0.47 -15.16
C THR A 74 4.94 1.79 -15.91
N ARG A 75 3.93 2.67 -15.96
CA ARG A 75 3.99 3.98 -16.61
C ARG A 75 4.48 5.05 -15.64
N THR A 76 5.50 5.81 -16.05
CA THR A 76 5.86 7.07 -15.40
C THR A 76 5.04 8.20 -16.01
N TRP A 77 4.30 8.92 -15.17
CA TRP A 77 3.47 10.05 -15.59
C TRP A 77 4.22 11.36 -15.38
N GLN A 78 4.23 12.23 -16.38
CA GLN A 78 4.80 13.56 -16.27
C GLN A 78 3.69 14.59 -15.96
N PRO A 79 4.02 15.69 -15.27
CA PRO A 79 3.06 16.76 -15.06
C PRO A 79 2.60 17.33 -16.41
N GLY A 80 1.30 17.43 -16.62
CA GLY A 80 0.69 17.88 -17.89
C GLY A 80 0.23 16.76 -18.81
N ASP A 81 0.60 15.50 -18.55
CA ASP A 81 0.06 14.36 -19.29
C ASP A 81 -1.44 14.17 -18.97
N VAL A 82 -2.29 14.24 -19.99
CA VAL A 82 -3.71 13.90 -19.87
C VAL A 82 -3.88 12.39 -19.93
N TYR A 83 -4.65 11.84 -18.99
CA TYR A 83 -4.95 10.41 -18.93
C TYR A 83 -6.44 10.15 -19.21
N SER A 84 -6.72 9.00 -19.82
CA SER A 84 -8.04 8.41 -19.91
C SER A 84 -8.16 7.23 -18.94
N PRO A 85 -9.38 6.82 -18.53
CA PRO A 85 -9.57 5.63 -17.71
C PRO A 85 -8.96 4.35 -18.32
N ARG A 86 -8.86 4.30 -19.67
CA ARG A 86 -8.30 3.16 -20.41
C ARG A 86 -6.78 3.05 -20.26
N ASP A 87 -6.07 4.15 -20.04
CA ASP A 87 -4.61 4.17 -19.89
C ASP A 87 -4.12 3.47 -18.61
N LEU A 88 -5.02 3.31 -17.64
CA LEU A 88 -4.77 2.59 -16.38
C LEU A 88 -5.15 1.10 -16.46
N SER A 89 -5.62 0.63 -17.62
CA SER A 89 -6.01 -0.76 -17.79
C SER A 89 -4.78 -1.69 -17.86
N PRO A 90 -4.90 -2.97 -17.41
CA PRO A 90 -3.80 -3.93 -17.45
C PRO A 90 -3.23 -4.14 -18.86
N ALA A 91 -4.06 -4.00 -19.90
CA ALA A 91 -3.64 -4.16 -21.29
C ALA A 91 -2.66 -3.07 -21.72
N GLU A 92 -2.95 -1.81 -21.41
CA GLU A 92 -2.05 -0.68 -21.72
C GLU A 92 -0.79 -0.74 -20.86
N MET A 93 -0.92 -1.02 -19.56
CA MET A 93 0.23 -1.17 -18.67
C MET A 93 1.20 -2.26 -19.15
N LYS A 94 0.69 -3.36 -19.73
CA LYS A 94 1.51 -4.41 -20.33
C LYS A 94 2.28 -3.94 -21.57
N LYS A 95 1.73 -3.02 -22.38
CA LYS A 95 2.47 -2.43 -23.51
C LYS A 95 3.65 -1.60 -23.00
N TRP A 96 3.43 -0.83 -21.95
CA TRP A 96 4.42 0.06 -21.34
C TRP A 96 5.53 -0.71 -20.61
N LYS A 97 5.24 -1.93 -20.15
CA LYS A 97 6.24 -2.84 -19.57
C LYS A 97 7.30 -3.32 -20.54
N LYS A 98 7.01 -3.30 -21.85
CA LYS A 98 7.97 -3.75 -22.85
C LYS A 98 9.08 -2.71 -22.97
N ARG A 99 10.30 -3.08 -22.60
CA ARG A 99 11.49 -2.26 -22.83
C ARG A 99 11.71 -2.18 -24.34
N ARG A 100 11.74 -0.96 -24.89
CA ARG A 100 12.08 -0.70 -26.28
C ARG A 100 13.57 -0.40 -26.37
N ASN A 101 14.24 -1.00 -27.34
CA ASN A 101 15.62 -0.66 -27.64
C ASN A 101 15.69 0.78 -28.17
N PRO A 102 16.76 1.54 -27.86
CA PRO A 102 16.97 2.84 -28.46
C PRO A 102 16.93 2.71 -29.98
N THR A 103 16.29 3.67 -30.65
CA THR A 103 16.13 3.61 -32.12
C THR A 103 17.39 4.05 -32.85
N THR A 104 18.23 4.86 -32.21
CA THR A 104 19.46 5.41 -32.77
C THR A 104 20.62 5.09 -31.84
N ASP A 105 21.75 4.69 -32.40
CA ASP A 105 22.99 4.52 -31.64
C ASP A 105 23.53 5.88 -31.17
N ILE A 106 24.19 5.89 -30.03
CA ILE A 106 24.74 7.09 -29.39
C ILE A 106 25.90 7.64 -30.23
N PHE A 107 26.69 6.78 -30.87
CA PHE A 107 27.80 7.18 -31.73
C PHE A 107 27.32 7.88 -33.00
N ASP A 108 26.26 7.37 -33.61
CA ASP A 108 25.64 7.98 -34.78
C ASP A 108 24.98 9.32 -34.44
N ALA A 109 24.23 9.38 -33.32
CA ALA A 109 23.56 10.59 -32.88
C ALA A 109 24.53 11.73 -32.53
N LEU A 110 25.70 11.40 -31.98
CA LEU A 110 26.72 12.37 -31.58
C LEU A 110 27.82 12.56 -32.64
N SER A 111 27.77 11.81 -33.75
CA SER A 111 28.80 11.81 -34.80
C SER A 111 30.22 11.58 -34.26
N LEU A 112 30.35 10.73 -33.23
CA LEU A 112 31.61 10.41 -32.60
C LEU A 112 32.18 9.12 -33.16
N ASN A 113 33.45 9.13 -33.53
CA ASN A 113 34.11 7.91 -34.00
C ASN A 113 34.56 7.06 -32.79
N PRO A 114 34.07 5.81 -32.66
CA PRO A 114 34.36 4.96 -31.51
C PRO A 114 35.85 4.63 -31.37
N LEU A 115 36.63 4.69 -32.46
CA LEU A 115 38.07 4.42 -32.45
C LEU A 115 38.86 5.42 -31.58
N HIS A 116 38.44 6.68 -31.57
CA HIS A 116 39.10 7.73 -30.78
C HIS A 116 38.84 7.58 -29.27
N MET A 117 37.82 6.80 -28.89
CA MET A 117 37.43 6.62 -27.50
C MET A 117 38.04 5.37 -26.84
N TYR A 118 39.05 4.74 -27.45
CA TYR A 118 39.69 3.53 -26.94
C TYR A 118 40.17 3.67 -25.48
N LYS A 119 40.60 4.85 -25.02
CA LYS A 119 41.02 5.03 -23.62
C LYS A 119 39.86 4.92 -22.61
N VAL A 120 38.61 5.09 -23.06
CA VAL A 120 37.38 5.03 -22.27
C VAL A 120 36.67 3.66 -22.47
N PHE A 121 37.44 2.60 -22.72
CA PHE A 121 36.98 1.22 -22.97
C PHE A 121 35.94 0.72 -21.95
N ALA A 122 36.05 1.13 -20.67
CA ALA A 122 35.14 0.73 -19.61
C ALA A 122 33.72 1.34 -19.72
N ARG A 123 33.54 2.50 -20.37
CA ARG A 123 32.21 3.12 -20.52
C ARG A 123 31.47 2.63 -21.77
N ILE A 124 32.20 2.15 -22.77
CA ILE A 124 31.67 1.82 -24.11
C ILE A 124 31.37 0.32 -24.25
N SER A 125 32.14 -0.54 -23.60
CA SER A 125 32.18 -1.98 -23.92
C SER A 125 30.98 -2.79 -23.42
N LEU A 126 30.35 -2.42 -22.30
CA LEU A 126 29.56 -3.41 -21.55
C LEU A 126 28.05 -3.42 -21.85
N ARG A 127 27.50 -2.40 -22.52
CA ARG A 127 26.03 -2.27 -22.70
C ARG A 127 25.54 -1.63 -24.00
N GLN A 128 26.42 -1.01 -24.78
CA GLN A 128 26.01 -0.23 -25.97
C GLN A 128 26.18 -1.02 -27.28
N PHE A 129 27.13 -1.97 -27.34
CA PHE A 129 27.49 -2.67 -28.59
C PHE A 129 27.10 -4.16 -28.66
N THR A 130 26.57 -4.76 -27.60
CA THR A 130 26.12 -6.16 -27.62
C THR A 130 24.59 -6.22 -27.76
N ALA A 131 24.13 -6.54 -28.97
CA ALA A 131 22.75 -6.92 -29.27
C ALA A 131 22.58 -8.43 -29.21
#